data_AF-A0A2S1XJE8-F1
#
_entry.id   AF-A0A2S1XJE8-F1
#
_cell.length_a   1.000
_cell.length_b   1.000
_cell.length_c   1.000
_cell.angle_alpha   90.00
_cell.angle_beta   90.00
_cell.angle_gamma   90.00
#
_symmetry.space_group_name_H-M   'P 1'
#
loop_
_entity.id
_entity.type
_entity.pdbx_description
1 polymer ?
#
loop_
_entity_poly.entity_id
_entity_poly.type
_entity_poly.pdbx_seq_one_letter_code
_entity_poly.pdbx_strand_id
1 'polypeptide(L)'
;MPHPSPRVLIWNEFRHERRDEAVMAHYPQGIHEALAAPLRAAGLAVETATLDEPEHGLTEERLSAADTLVWWGHRAHAEVSDVVAERVKRRVTEQGMGLVALHSSHFAKPFVALMGTGCFLKYRIAGERERLWVVDPGHPVAAGIADCIELDHEEMYGEPFDVPPPDDLVFLSWFQGGEVFRSGCGWRRGLGRVFYFRPGHETYPTYHHPQIQRVILNAVRWAARPEGLEAPVRGRRTTPPEPIPPRS
;
A
#
# COMPACT_ATOMS: atom_id res chain seq x y z
N MET A 1 20.90 16.22 8.24
CA MET A 1 20.59 15.10 9.15
C MET A 1 19.99 14.00 8.28
N PRO A 2 20.47 12.74 8.33
CA PRO A 2 19.70 11.67 7.72
C PRO A 2 18.34 11.62 8.42
N HIS A 3 17.25 11.72 7.66
CA HIS A 3 15.92 11.48 8.21
C HIS A 3 15.89 10.10 8.88
N PRO A 4 15.27 9.95 10.06
CA PRO A 4 15.13 8.64 10.68
C PRO A 4 14.44 7.67 9.71
N SER A 5 14.97 6.44 9.59
CA SER A 5 14.35 5.40 8.78
C SER A 5 12.92 5.14 9.25
N PRO A 6 11.93 5.05 8.35
CA PRO A 6 10.54 4.89 8.74
C PRO A 6 10.31 3.56 9.46
N ARG A 7 9.42 3.58 10.46
CA ARG A 7 8.88 2.39 11.12
C ARG A 7 7.76 1.81 10.27
N VAL A 8 7.87 0.53 9.93
CA VAL A 8 6.97 -0.16 9.01
C VAL A 8 6.21 -1.24 9.77
N LEU A 9 4.90 -1.26 9.57
CA LEU A 9 4.06 -2.39 9.92
C LEU A 9 3.60 -3.07 8.63
N ILE A 10 3.87 -4.36 8.47
CA ILE A 10 3.38 -5.14 7.33
C ILE A 10 2.24 -6.02 7.80
N TRP A 11 1.06 -5.81 7.22
CA TRP A 11 -0.11 -6.62 7.47
C TRP A 11 -0.32 -7.61 6.33
N ASN A 12 -0.50 -8.88 6.66
CA ASN A 12 -0.82 -9.94 5.71
C ASN A 12 -2.01 -10.76 6.22
N GLU A 13 -2.99 -11.01 5.34
CA GLU A 13 -4.10 -11.90 5.60
C GLU A 13 -3.66 -13.31 6.09
N PHE A 14 -2.57 -13.84 5.54
CA PHE A 14 -1.93 -15.10 5.95
C PHE A 14 -2.86 -16.33 5.96
N ARG A 15 -3.80 -16.38 5.01
CA ARG A 15 -4.73 -17.52 4.83
C ARG A 15 -4.30 -18.48 3.75
N HIS A 16 -3.68 -18.00 2.67
CA HIS A 16 -3.29 -18.82 1.53
C HIS A 16 -2.08 -19.69 1.85
N GLU A 17 -1.05 -19.11 2.46
CA GLU A 17 0.20 -19.79 2.82
C GLU A 17 0.00 -20.90 3.86
N ARG A 18 -1.14 -20.90 4.57
CA ARG A 18 -1.52 -21.93 5.54
C ARG A 18 -2.39 -23.05 4.97
N ARG A 19 -2.90 -22.89 3.74
CA ARG A 19 -3.93 -23.78 3.16
C ARG A 19 -3.53 -24.35 1.80
N ASP A 20 -2.63 -23.70 1.08
CA ASP A 20 -2.18 -24.10 -0.24
C ASP A 20 -0.68 -24.43 -0.21
N GLU A 21 -0.33 -25.68 -0.52
CA GLU A 21 1.05 -26.15 -0.51
C GLU A 21 1.92 -25.45 -1.57
N ALA A 22 1.36 -25.08 -2.72
CA ALA A 22 2.09 -24.37 -3.76
C ALA A 22 2.44 -22.94 -3.32
N VAL A 23 1.50 -22.26 -2.67
CA VAL A 23 1.76 -20.94 -2.07
C VAL A 23 2.78 -21.05 -0.94
N MET A 24 2.63 -22.03 -0.05
CA MET A 24 3.57 -22.29 1.05
C MET A 24 4.99 -22.58 0.54
N ALA A 25 5.14 -23.24 -0.61
CA ALA A 25 6.44 -23.50 -1.22
C ALA A 25 7.16 -22.20 -1.63
N HIS A 26 6.43 -21.17 -2.05
CA HIS A 26 7.00 -19.85 -2.34
C HIS A 26 7.18 -18.99 -1.09
N TYR A 27 6.26 -19.09 -0.13
CA TYR A 27 6.18 -18.24 1.05
C TYR A 27 6.04 -19.07 2.34
N PRO A 28 7.07 -19.85 2.73
CA PRO A 28 6.96 -20.79 3.86
C PRO A 28 6.77 -20.11 5.21
N GLN A 29 7.13 -18.83 5.31
CA GLN A 29 6.94 -17.98 6.50
C GLN A 29 5.86 -16.92 6.28
N GLY A 30 5.07 -17.02 5.19
CA GLY A 30 4.09 -16.02 4.80
C GLY A 30 4.67 -14.89 3.93
N ILE A 31 3.79 -14.27 3.16
CA ILE A 31 4.10 -13.12 2.31
C ILE A 31 4.64 -11.95 3.14
N HIS A 32 4.13 -11.75 4.37
CA HIS A 32 4.59 -10.69 5.26
C HIS A 32 6.09 -10.79 5.57
N GLU A 33 6.65 -11.99 5.74
CA GLU A 33 8.09 -12.15 5.98
C GLU A 33 8.92 -11.97 4.70
N ALA A 34 8.41 -12.41 3.55
CA ALA A 34 9.04 -12.15 2.25
C ALA A 34 9.11 -10.65 1.91
N LEU A 35 8.11 -9.87 2.36
CA LEU A 35 8.10 -8.41 2.29
C LEU A 35 9.01 -7.78 3.37
N ALA A 36 9.02 -8.33 4.59
CA ALA A 36 9.76 -7.76 5.71
C ALA A 36 11.27 -7.89 5.57
N ALA A 37 11.75 -9.06 5.10
CA ALA A 37 13.17 -9.35 4.97
C ALA A 37 13.97 -8.28 4.18
N PRO A 38 13.58 -7.89 2.94
CA PRO A 38 14.32 -6.87 2.18
C PRO A 38 14.24 -5.48 2.83
N LEU A 39 13.12 -5.13 3.49
CA LEU A 39 12.99 -3.86 4.20
C LEU A 39 13.89 -3.80 5.44
N ARG A 40 13.96 -4.89 6.23
CA ARG A 40 14.89 -5.02 7.36
C ARG A 40 16.35 -4.97 6.89
N ALA A 41 16.67 -5.66 5.80
CA ALA A 41 18.01 -5.61 5.19
C ALA A 41 18.39 -4.20 4.70
N ALA A 42 17.41 -3.38 4.33
CA ALA A 42 17.58 -1.96 3.99
C ALA A 42 17.65 -1.02 5.21
N GLY A 43 17.65 -1.56 6.43
CA GLY A 43 17.81 -0.83 7.69
C GLY A 43 16.53 -0.19 8.23
N LEU A 44 15.35 -0.64 7.81
CA LEU A 44 14.07 -0.17 8.36
C LEU A 44 13.70 -1.00 9.60
N ALA A 45 13.01 -0.36 10.55
CA ALA A 45 12.38 -1.05 11.67
C ALA A 45 11.05 -1.63 11.18
N VAL A 46 10.94 -2.96 11.10
CA VAL A 46 9.79 -3.64 10.48
C VAL A 46 9.16 -4.66 11.43
N GLU A 47 7.88 -4.45 11.71
CA GLU A 47 7.01 -5.41 12.39
C GLU A 47 6.01 -6.03 11.41
N THR A 48 5.48 -7.20 11.75
CA THR A 48 4.45 -7.91 10.98
C THR A 48 3.19 -8.14 11.81
N ALA A 49 2.05 -8.21 11.13
CA ALA A 49 0.74 -8.47 11.73
C ALA A 49 -0.09 -9.34 10.77
N THR A 50 -1.00 -10.13 11.32
CA THR A 50 -1.85 -11.04 10.55
C THR A 50 -3.32 -10.97 10.95
N LEU A 51 -4.21 -11.45 10.07
CA LEU A 51 -5.66 -11.40 10.27
C LEU A 51 -6.13 -12.06 11.57
N ASP A 52 -5.51 -13.18 11.95
CA ASP A 52 -5.94 -14.01 13.08
C ASP A 52 -5.39 -13.53 14.44
N GLU A 53 -4.56 -12.49 14.47
CA GLU A 53 -4.13 -11.83 15.72
C GLU A 53 -5.29 -11.04 16.36
N PRO A 54 -5.24 -10.77 17.69
CA PRO A 54 -6.17 -9.86 18.34
C PRO A 54 -6.22 -8.50 17.65
N GLU A 55 -7.43 -8.00 17.35
CA GLU A 55 -7.63 -6.79 16.55
C GLU A 55 -6.90 -6.80 15.18
N HIS A 56 -6.68 -8.00 14.62
CA HIS A 56 -5.90 -8.23 13.40
C HIS A 56 -4.45 -7.76 13.52
N GLY A 57 -3.92 -7.65 14.74
CA GLY A 57 -2.60 -7.09 15.03
C GLY A 57 -2.52 -5.57 14.82
N LEU A 58 -3.64 -4.88 14.59
CA LEU A 58 -3.72 -3.45 14.26
C LEU A 58 -4.29 -2.62 15.42
N THR A 59 -3.72 -2.79 16.61
CA THR A 59 -4.07 -2.01 17.80
C THR A 59 -3.74 -0.53 17.61
N GLU A 60 -4.37 0.35 18.39
CA GLU A 60 -4.06 1.79 18.38
C GLU A 60 -2.57 2.05 18.63
N GLU A 61 -1.96 1.31 19.56
CA GLU A 61 -0.54 1.45 19.89
C GLU A 61 0.36 1.13 18.69
N ARG A 62 0.17 -0.03 18.05
CA ARG A 62 0.99 -0.45 16.91
C ARG A 62 0.82 0.48 15.72
N LEU A 63 -0.41 0.88 15.43
CA LEU A 63 -0.68 1.86 14.38
C LEU A 63 -0.09 3.23 14.74
N SER A 64 -0.15 3.68 16.00
CA SER A 64 0.43 4.96 16.46
C SER A 64 1.95 5.03 16.22
N ALA A 65 2.60 3.88 16.31
CA ALA A 65 4.04 3.74 16.22
C ALA A 65 4.56 3.55 14.78
N ALA A 66 3.69 3.17 13.83
CA ALA A 66 4.06 2.97 12.44
C ALA A 66 3.99 4.27 11.62
N ASP A 67 5.02 4.52 10.82
CA ASP A 67 5.05 5.61 9.84
C ASP A 67 4.40 5.19 8.52
N THR A 68 4.53 3.91 8.17
CA THR A 68 3.91 3.30 6.99
C THR A 68 3.32 1.93 7.34
N LEU A 69 2.08 1.70 6.92
CA LEU A 69 1.43 0.39 6.89
C LEU A 69 1.53 -0.19 5.46
N VAL A 70 2.05 -1.40 5.32
CA VAL A 70 1.98 -2.19 4.09
C VAL A 70 0.84 -3.20 4.26
N TRP A 71 0.01 -3.37 3.24
CA TRP A 71 -1.16 -4.25 3.29
C TRP A 71 -1.16 -5.24 2.14
N TRP A 72 -1.29 -6.52 2.47
CA TRP A 72 -1.67 -7.58 1.54
C TRP A 72 -2.84 -8.39 2.08
N GLY A 73 -3.87 -8.62 1.26
CA GLY A 73 -4.98 -9.51 1.59
C GLY A 73 -5.81 -9.83 0.36
N HIS A 74 -6.53 -10.96 0.37
CA HIS A 74 -7.19 -11.47 -0.82
C HIS A 74 -8.59 -12.01 -0.52
N ARG A 75 -8.70 -13.13 0.21
CA ARG A 75 -9.93 -13.95 0.25
C ARG A 75 -10.84 -13.69 1.46
N ALA A 76 -10.34 -12.98 2.45
CA ALA A 76 -10.95 -12.74 3.76
C ALA A 76 -11.03 -11.25 4.10
N HIS A 77 -11.06 -10.37 3.09
CA HIS A 77 -11.29 -8.93 3.26
C HIS A 77 -12.51 -8.61 4.14
N ALA A 78 -13.57 -9.42 4.03
CA ALA A 78 -14.78 -9.28 4.82
C ALA A 78 -14.59 -9.55 6.32
N GLU A 79 -13.60 -10.38 6.69
CA GLU A 79 -13.31 -10.77 8.08
C GLU A 79 -12.56 -9.69 8.87
N VAL A 80 -11.95 -8.72 8.19
CA VAL A 80 -11.38 -7.53 8.83
C VAL A 80 -12.52 -6.70 9.42
N SER A 81 -12.51 -6.46 10.72
CA SER A 81 -13.52 -5.67 11.42
C SER A 81 -13.61 -4.24 10.87
N ASP A 82 -14.83 -3.73 10.70
CA ASP A 82 -15.08 -2.36 10.24
C ASP A 82 -14.47 -1.32 11.20
N VAL A 83 -14.45 -1.62 12.50
CA VAL A 83 -13.82 -0.76 13.51
C VAL A 83 -12.31 -0.64 13.26
N VAL A 84 -11.64 -1.74 12.93
CA VAL A 84 -10.20 -1.74 12.62
C VAL A 84 -9.94 -1.06 11.28
N ALA A 85 -10.79 -1.30 10.28
CA ALA A 85 -10.66 -0.66 8.97
C ALA A 85 -10.81 0.88 9.07
N GLU A 86 -11.79 1.37 9.83
CA GLU A 86 -11.97 2.80 10.07
C GLU A 86 -10.82 3.38 10.91
N ARG A 87 -10.29 2.64 11.89
CA ARG A 87 -9.07 3.04 12.62
C ARG A 87 -7.90 3.27 11.67
N VAL A 88 -7.62 2.32 10.77
CA VAL A 88 -6.55 2.46 9.76
C VAL A 88 -6.77 3.69 8.89
N LYS A 89 -7.97 3.86 8.35
CA LYS A 89 -8.32 5.04 7.53
C LYS A 89 -8.12 6.35 8.29
N ARG A 90 -8.51 6.43 9.56
CA ARG A 90 -8.27 7.62 10.39
C ARG A 90 -6.79 7.86 10.64
N ARG A 91 -6.01 6.80 10.91
CA ARG A 91 -4.55 6.92 11.07
C ARG A 91 -3.88 7.46 9.82
N VAL A 92 -4.34 7.05 8.63
CA VAL A 92 -3.91 7.62 7.35
C VAL A 92 -4.34 9.09 7.21
N THR A 93 -5.64 9.37 7.32
CA THR A 93 -6.21 10.68 6.95
C THR A 93 -5.99 11.80 7.97
N GLU A 94 -6.07 11.49 9.27
CA GLU A 94 -6.02 12.48 10.35
C GLU A 94 -4.61 12.69 10.90
N GLN A 95 -3.76 11.67 10.81
CA GLN A 95 -2.48 11.63 11.50
C GLN A 95 -1.30 11.36 10.57
N GLY A 96 -1.54 11.09 9.29
CA GLY A 96 -0.52 11.09 8.25
C GLY A 96 0.27 9.79 8.09
N MET A 97 -0.21 8.68 8.64
CA MET A 97 0.40 7.36 8.38
C MET A 97 0.32 7.04 6.88
N GLY A 98 1.41 6.53 6.32
CA GLY A 98 1.45 6.03 4.95
C GLY A 98 0.69 4.70 4.82
N LEU A 99 0.11 4.45 3.64
CA LEU A 99 -0.44 3.14 3.28
C LEU A 99 0.16 2.68 1.96
N VAL A 100 0.75 1.49 1.92
CA VAL A 100 1.15 0.80 0.68
C VAL A 100 0.26 -0.43 0.51
N ALA A 101 -0.72 -0.36 -0.38
CA ALA A 101 -1.64 -1.44 -0.69
C ALA A 101 -1.11 -2.28 -1.85
N LEU A 102 -1.02 -3.60 -1.65
CA LEU A 102 -0.41 -4.51 -2.62
C LEU A 102 -1.45 -5.41 -3.28
N HIS A 103 -1.38 -5.54 -4.59
CA HIS A 103 -2.09 -6.56 -5.38
C HIS A 103 -3.61 -6.60 -5.10
N SER A 104 -4.11 -7.71 -4.54
CA SER A 104 -5.50 -8.00 -4.20
C SER A 104 -6.07 -7.11 -3.09
N SER A 105 -5.21 -6.28 -2.47
CA SER A 105 -5.62 -5.24 -1.52
C SER A 105 -6.45 -4.12 -2.14
N HIS A 106 -6.65 -4.11 -3.47
CA HIS A 106 -7.62 -3.20 -4.08
C HIS A 106 -9.04 -3.40 -3.52
N PHE A 107 -9.37 -4.59 -2.98
CA PHE A 107 -10.63 -4.84 -2.26
C PHE A 107 -10.51 -4.77 -0.72
N ALA A 108 -9.35 -4.41 -0.16
CA ALA A 108 -9.20 -4.27 1.28
C ALA A 108 -10.09 -3.13 1.80
N LYS A 109 -10.83 -3.38 2.89
CA LYS A 109 -11.76 -2.39 3.48
C LYS A 109 -11.14 -1.01 3.68
N PRO A 110 -9.91 -0.84 4.24
CA PRO A 110 -9.27 0.47 4.35
C PRO A 110 -9.00 1.12 2.99
N PHE A 111 -8.57 0.36 1.98
CA PHE A 111 -8.29 0.89 0.65
C PHE A 111 -9.55 1.37 -0.05
N VAL A 112 -10.60 0.54 -0.05
CA VAL A 112 -11.94 0.89 -0.57
C VAL A 112 -12.47 2.15 0.11
N ALA A 113 -12.38 2.24 1.44
CA ALA A 113 -12.84 3.40 2.20
C ALA A 113 -12.02 4.68 1.93
N LEU A 114 -10.74 4.56 1.55
CA LEU A 114 -9.88 5.68 1.16
C LEU A 114 -10.14 6.11 -0.30
N MET A 115 -10.50 5.19 -1.19
CA MET A 115 -10.78 5.49 -2.59
C MET A 115 -12.20 6.04 -2.80
N GLY A 116 -13.18 5.59 -2.01
CA GLY A 116 -14.57 6.03 -2.12
C GLY A 116 -15.31 5.45 -3.33
N THR A 117 -14.79 4.36 -3.91
CA THR A 117 -15.31 3.66 -5.10
C THR A 117 -15.39 2.15 -4.82
N GLY A 118 -15.86 1.36 -5.78
CA GLY A 118 -15.91 -0.10 -5.65
C GLY A 118 -14.56 -0.79 -5.83
N CYS A 119 -13.56 -0.12 -6.44
CA CYS A 119 -12.23 -0.68 -6.71
C CYS A 119 -12.25 -1.96 -7.57
N PHE A 120 -13.30 -2.15 -8.36
CA PHE A 120 -13.45 -3.25 -9.31
C PHE A 120 -12.47 -3.12 -10.49
N LEU A 121 -12.09 -4.26 -11.03
CA LEU A 121 -11.19 -4.41 -12.17
C LEU A 121 -11.52 -5.70 -12.92
N LYS A 122 -10.97 -5.86 -14.13
CA LYS A 122 -10.95 -7.16 -14.83
C LYS A 122 -9.77 -7.97 -14.30
N TYR A 123 -9.90 -9.29 -14.20
CA TYR A 123 -8.79 -10.15 -13.82
C TYR A 123 -8.76 -11.47 -14.60
N ARG A 124 -7.57 -12.09 -14.68
CA ARG A 124 -7.36 -13.44 -15.23
C ARG A 124 -6.10 -14.06 -14.65
N ILE A 125 -6.21 -15.29 -14.16
CA ILE A 125 -5.08 -16.11 -13.69
C ILE A 125 -4.72 -17.09 -14.81
N ALA A 126 -3.68 -16.75 -15.58
CA ALA A 126 -3.23 -17.58 -16.71
C ALA A 126 -1.70 -17.78 -16.75
N GLY A 127 -0.97 -17.34 -15.71
CA GLY A 127 0.50 -17.36 -15.69
C GLY A 127 1.11 -16.59 -16.86
N GLU A 128 0.51 -15.45 -17.19
CA GLU A 128 0.91 -14.68 -18.37
C GLU A 128 1.94 -13.61 -18.01
N ARG A 129 2.70 -13.15 -19.01
CA ARG A 129 3.75 -12.14 -18.80
C ARG A 129 3.14 -10.77 -18.49
N GLU A 130 3.68 -10.11 -17.47
CA GLU A 130 3.46 -8.70 -17.17
C GLU A 130 4.72 -7.88 -17.49
N ARG A 131 4.54 -6.73 -18.13
CA ARG A 131 5.59 -5.70 -18.24
C ARG A 131 5.09 -4.40 -17.62
N LEU A 132 5.71 -3.98 -16.53
CA LEU A 132 5.42 -2.75 -15.82
C LEU A 132 6.32 -1.62 -16.34
N TRP A 133 5.76 -0.74 -17.16
CA TRP A 133 6.48 0.43 -17.66
C TRP A 133 6.55 1.53 -16.60
N VAL A 134 7.72 2.14 -16.44
CA VAL A 134 7.89 3.36 -15.65
C VAL A 134 7.39 4.53 -16.49
N VAL A 135 6.28 5.15 -16.09
CA VAL A 135 5.70 6.30 -16.80
C VAL A 135 5.99 7.63 -16.11
N ASP A 136 6.41 7.60 -14.84
CA ASP A 136 7.00 8.74 -14.12
C ASP A 136 8.39 8.38 -13.55
N PRO A 137 9.46 8.48 -14.36
CA PRO A 137 10.82 8.14 -13.92
C PRO A 137 11.40 9.16 -12.93
N GLY A 138 10.79 10.34 -12.78
CA GLY A 138 11.21 11.35 -11.80
C GLY A 138 10.67 11.07 -10.39
N HIS A 139 9.69 10.18 -10.26
CA HIS A 139 9.06 9.89 -8.99
C HIS A 139 10.00 9.10 -8.04
N PRO A 140 10.04 9.42 -6.73
CA PRO A 140 10.88 8.70 -5.77
C PRO A 140 10.64 7.19 -5.72
N VAL A 141 9.42 6.74 -6.03
CA VAL A 141 9.07 5.32 -6.07
C VAL A 141 9.76 4.57 -7.22
N ALA A 142 9.98 5.23 -8.37
CA ALA A 142 10.68 4.68 -9.52
C ALA A 142 12.21 4.72 -9.39
N ALA A 143 12.76 5.29 -8.31
CA ALA A 143 14.21 5.44 -8.14
C ALA A 143 14.96 4.11 -8.20
N GLY A 144 15.90 4.01 -9.14
CA GLY A 144 16.71 2.79 -9.35
C GLY A 144 15.99 1.69 -10.12
N ILE A 145 14.81 1.96 -10.69
CA ILE A 145 14.15 1.09 -11.66
C ILE A 145 14.53 1.55 -13.07
N ALA A 146 14.76 0.59 -13.96
CA ALA A 146 15.00 0.87 -15.37
C ALA A 146 13.71 1.29 -16.08
N ASP A 147 13.67 1.23 -17.41
CA ASP A 147 12.51 1.61 -18.21
C ASP A 147 11.24 0.77 -17.91
N CYS A 148 11.44 -0.50 -17.56
CA CYS A 148 10.37 -1.38 -17.12
C CYS A 148 10.86 -2.50 -16.18
N ILE A 149 9.90 -3.20 -15.57
CA ILE A 149 10.07 -4.47 -14.86
C ILE A 149 9.30 -5.53 -15.64
N GLU A 150 9.92 -6.67 -15.93
CA GLU A 150 9.25 -7.83 -16.55
C GLU A 150 9.04 -8.93 -15.51
N LEU A 151 7.83 -9.49 -15.47
CA LEU A 151 7.49 -10.68 -14.69
C LEU A 151 7.00 -11.75 -15.67
N ASP A 152 7.66 -12.91 -15.69
CA ASP A 152 7.35 -13.98 -16.63
C ASP A 152 5.95 -14.57 -16.43
N HIS A 153 5.51 -14.66 -15.17
CA HIS A 153 4.22 -15.22 -14.79
C HIS A 153 3.58 -14.39 -13.71
N GLU A 154 2.35 -13.93 -13.96
CA GLU A 154 1.59 -13.18 -12.99
C GLU A 154 0.07 -13.20 -13.30
N GLU A 155 -0.76 -12.83 -12.32
CA GLU A 155 -2.19 -12.58 -12.54
C GLU A 155 -2.39 -11.24 -13.27
N MET A 156 -3.19 -11.27 -14.34
CA MET A 156 -3.58 -10.06 -15.06
C MET A 156 -4.65 -9.32 -14.27
N TYR A 157 -4.44 -8.02 -14.01
CA TYR A 157 -5.51 -7.06 -13.75
C TYR A 157 -5.63 -6.10 -14.94
N GLY A 158 -6.85 -5.68 -15.27
CA GLY A 158 -7.12 -4.89 -16.47
C GLY A 158 -8.11 -3.75 -16.22
N GLU A 159 -7.94 -2.65 -16.96
CA GLU A 159 -8.83 -1.49 -16.94
C GLU A 159 -10.26 -1.84 -17.45
N PRO A 160 -11.31 -1.10 -17.01
CA PRO A 160 -11.26 0.02 -16.07
C PRO A 160 -11.03 -0.45 -14.62
N PHE A 161 -10.07 0.18 -13.95
CA PHE A 161 -9.88 0.09 -12.52
C PHE A 161 -10.68 1.21 -11.86
N ASP A 162 -11.73 0.84 -11.12
CA ASP A 162 -12.69 1.74 -10.48
C ASP A 162 -12.09 2.42 -9.24
N VAL A 163 -11.13 3.30 -9.47
CA VAL A 163 -10.48 4.16 -8.47
C VAL A 163 -10.51 5.62 -8.95
N PRO A 164 -10.52 6.60 -8.04
CA PRO A 164 -10.33 7.99 -8.44
C PRO A 164 -9.01 8.15 -9.22
N PRO A 165 -8.93 9.11 -10.15
CA PRO A 165 -7.68 9.42 -10.83
C PRO A 165 -6.52 9.54 -9.83
N PRO A 166 -5.37 8.88 -10.07
CA PRO A 166 -4.22 9.00 -9.20
C PRO A 166 -3.65 10.41 -9.26
N ASP A 167 -3.11 10.88 -8.13
CA ASP A 167 -2.30 12.09 -8.08
C ASP A 167 -0.94 11.82 -8.77
N ASP A 168 -0.41 10.61 -8.59
CA ASP A 168 0.82 10.13 -9.22
C ASP A 168 0.56 8.79 -9.95
N LEU A 169 0.75 8.74 -11.27
CA LEU A 169 0.79 7.46 -12.00
C LEU A 169 2.25 7.12 -12.29
N VAL A 170 2.79 6.14 -11.56
CA VAL A 170 4.22 5.78 -11.61
C VAL A 170 4.46 4.61 -12.56
N PHE A 171 3.58 3.62 -12.52
CA PHE A 171 3.69 2.41 -13.35
C PHE A 171 2.42 2.13 -14.14
N LEU A 172 2.61 1.68 -15.38
CA LEU A 172 1.55 1.17 -16.25
C LEU A 172 1.95 -0.22 -16.75
N SER A 173 1.13 -1.22 -16.43
CA SER A 173 1.34 -2.59 -16.89
C SER A 173 0.76 -2.81 -18.27
N TRP A 174 1.49 -3.54 -19.08
CA TRP A 174 0.99 -4.29 -20.23
C TRP A 174 0.98 -5.78 -19.87
N PHE A 175 -0.08 -6.49 -20.27
CA PHE A 175 -0.19 -7.92 -20.10
C PHE A 175 -0.23 -8.64 -21.44
N GLN A 176 0.29 -9.86 -21.47
CA GLN A 176 0.34 -10.68 -22.68
C GLN A 176 -1.02 -10.92 -23.33
N GLY A 177 -2.11 -10.96 -22.57
CA GLY A 177 -3.46 -11.06 -23.12
C GLY A 177 -3.99 -9.79 -23.81
N GLY A 178 -3.25 -8.69 -23.75
CA GLY A 178 -3.55 -7.43 -24.44
C GLY A 178 -4.12 -6.33 -23.53
N GLU A 179 -4.41 -6.64 -22.26
CA GLU A 179 -4.86 -5.65 -21.29
C GLU A 179 -3.73 -4.72 -20.83
N VAL A 180 -4.14 -3.56 -20.34
CA VAL A 180 -3.27 -2.61 -19.63
C VAL A 180 -3.87 -2.29 -18.26
N PHE A 181 -3.03 -1.82 -17.35
CA PHE A 181 -3.44 -1.47 -15.99
C PHE A 181 -2.60 -0.36 -15.40
N ARG A 182 -3.24 0.62 -14.74
CA ARG A 182 -2.54 1.59 -13.89
C ARG A 182 -2.03 0.89 -12.62
N SER A 183 -0.81 0.36 -12.68
CA SER A 183 -0.28 -0.63 -11.73
C SER A 183 0.57 -0.04 -10.60
N GLY A 184 0.87 1.25 -10.65
CA GLY A 184 1.54 1.98 -9.57
C GLY A 184 0.93 3.36 -9.42
N CYS A 185 0.10 3.54 -8.40
CA CYS A 185 -0.72 4.74 -8.23
C CYS A 185 -0.50 5.37 -6.86
N GLY A 186 -0.22 6.67 -6.82
CA GLY A 186 -0.12 7.49 -5.62
C GLY A 186 -1.36 8.37 -5.43
N TRP A 187 -1.75 8.53 -4.17
CA TRP A 187 -2.77 9.50 -3.77
C TRP A 187 -2.41 10.17 -2.44
N ARG A 188 -2.88 11.40 -2.27
CA ARG A 188 -3.00 12.04 -0.96
C ARG A 188 -4.40 11.85 -0.38
N ARG A 189 -4.47 11.41 0.88
CA ARG A 189 -5.73 11.30 1.63
C ARG A 189 -5.55 11.96 2.99
N GLY A 190 -6.13 13.15 3.14
CA GLY A 190 -5.90 14.00 4.31
C GLY A 190 -4.41 14.33 4.48
N LEU A 191 -3.84 13.95 5.61
CA LEU A 191 -2.41 14.12 5.88
C LEU A 191 -1.53 12.98 5.32
N GLY A 192 -2.12 11.82 5.05
CA GLY A 192 -1.39 10.61 4.64
C GLY A 192 -1.23 10.50 3.13
N ARG A 193 -0.31 9.61 2.75
CA ARG A 193 -0.07 9.19 1.37
C ARG A 193 -0.43 7.71 1.22
N VAL A 194 -1.07 7.38 0.10
CA VAL A 194 -1.44 6.01 -0.27
C VAL A 194 -0.73 5.66 -1.56
N PHE A 195 -0.03 4.53 -1.59
CA PHE A 195 0.51 3.94 -2.81
C PHE A 195 -0.16 2.59 -3.05
N TYR A 196 -0.73 2.39 -4.23
CA TYR A 196 -1.17 1.08 -4.69
C TYR A 196 -0.12 0.51 -5.65
N PHE A 197 0.29 -0.73 -5.45
CA PHE A 197 1.20 -1.44 -6.34
C PHE A 197 0.67 -2.83 -6.68
N ARG A 198 0.48 -3.10 -7.98
CA ARG A 198 -0.28 -4.27 -8.47
C ARG A 198 0.42 -5.64 -8.27
N PRO A 199 1.74 -5.80 -8.43
CA PRO A 199 2.39 -7.11 -8.33
C PRO A 199 2.22 -7.82 -7.01
N GLY A 200 1.89 -9.13 -7.07
CA GLY A 200 1.99 -10.01 -5.91
C GLY A 200 0.87 -11.01 -5.71
N HIS A 201 0.46 -11.70 -6.77
CA HIS A 201 -0.44 -12.85 -6.66
C HIS A 201 0.24 -13.99 -5.88
N GLU A 202 -0.51 -14.67 -5.02
CA GLU A 202 0.04 -15.58 -4.02
C GLU A 202 0.73 -16.82 -4.62
N THR A 203 0.33 -17.24 -5.82
CA THR A 203 0.85 -18.46 -6.46
C THR A 203 2.15 -18.23 -7.24
N TYR A 204 2.66 -17.00 -7.30
CA TYR A 204 3.92 -16.67 -7.96
C TYR A 204 4.94 -16.07 -6.96
N PRO A 205 6.26 -16.30 -7.15
CA PRO A 205 7.32 -15.79 -6.29
C PRO A 205 7.60 -14.29 -6.50
N THR A 206 6.58 -13.49 -6.81
CA THR A 206 6.68 -12.08 -7.20
C THR A 206 7.40 -11.20 -6.15
N TYR A 207 7.22 -11.47 -4.86
CA TYR A 207 7.90 -10.72 -3.80
C TYR A 207 9.36 -11.10 -3.58
N HIS A 208 9.86 -12.12 -4.27
CA HIS A 208 11.30 -12.43 -4.34
C HIS A 208 12.02 -11.67 -5.46
N HIS A 209 11.27 -10.99 -6.35
CA HIS A 209 11.86 -10.24 -7.46
C HIS A 209 12.53 -8.94 -6.95
N PRO A 210 13.83 -8.71 -7.22
CA PRO A 210 14.59 -7.63 -6.60
C PRO A 210 14.08 -6.23 -6.98
N GLN A 211 13.56 -6.05 -8.20
CA GLN A 211 12.98 -4.77 -8.60
C GLN A 211 11.61 -4.52 -7.93
N ILE A 212 10.83 -5.58 -7.65
CA ILE A 212 9.56 -5.45 -6.91
C ILE A 212 9.85 -5.04 -5.47
N GLN A 213 10.82 -5.69 -4.82
CA GLN A 213 11.29 -5.32 -3.49
C GLN A 213 11.80 -3.87 -3.43
N ARG A 214 12.53 -3.44 -4.47
CA ARG A 214 13.02 -2.04 -4.59
C ARG A 214 11.86 -1.05 -4.66
N VAL A 215 10.85 -1.30 -5.51
CA VAL A 215 9.67 -0.43 -5.61
C VAL A 215 8.95 -0.35 -4.27
N ILE A 216 8.74 -1.47 -3.59
CA ILE A 216 8.07 -1.50 -2.28
C ILE A 216 8.87 -0.71 -1.24
N LEU A 217 10.20 -0.87 -1.19
CA LEU A 217 11.07 -0.07 -0.31
C LEU A 217 10.95 1.42 -0.59
N ASN A 218 10.96 1.82 -1.87
CA ASN A 218 10.83 3.21 -2.25
C ASN A 218 9.43 3.76 -1.91
N ALA A 219 8.37 2.99 -2.16
CA ALA A 219 6.99 3.32 -1.81
C ALA A 219 6.82 3.51 -0.30
N VAL A 220 7.41 2.63 0.51
CA VAL A 220 7.39 2.73 1.97
C VAL A 220 8.02 4.03 2.45
N ARG A 221 9.17 4.42 1.87
CA ARG A 221 9.85 5.68 2.21
C ARG A 221 9.09 6.92 1.71
N TRP A 222 8.52 6.85 0.51
CA TRP A 222 7.74 7.94 -0.07
C TRP A 222 6.42 8.19 0.66
N ALA A 223 5.77 7.12 1.13
CA ALA A 223 4.49 7.18 1.83
C ALA A 223 4.63 7.51 3.31
N ALA A 224 5.83 7.33 3.88
CA ALA A 224 6.08 7.50 5.31
C ALA A 224 5.60 8.83 5.85
N ARG A 225 5.00 8.77 7.04
CA ARG A 225 4.62 9.95 7.80
C ARG A 225 5.84 10.88 7.98
N PRO A 226 5.76 12.16 7.56
CA PRO A 226 6.86 13.10 7.79
C PRO A 226 7.14 13.30 9.28
N GLU A 227 8.43 13.35 9.63
CA GLU A 227 8.86 13.72 10.98
C GLU A 227 8.39 15.14 11.32
N GLY A 228 7.95 15.35 12.56
CA GLY A 228 7.47 16.66 13.01
C GLY A 228 6.14 17.12 12.39
N LEU A 229 5.42 16.27 11.65
CA LEU A 229 4.07 16.59 11.19
C LEU A 229 3.17 16.88 12.40
N GLU A 230 2.73 18.12 12.54
CA GLU A 230 1.79 18.54 13.57
C GLU A 230 0.34 18.31 13.12
N ALA A 231 -0.56 18.13 14.09
CA ALA A 231 -1.97 18.07 13.79
C ALA A 231 -2.45 19.44 13.23
N PRO A 232 -3.22 19.47 12.13
CA PRO A 232 -3.73 20.71 11.59
C PRO A 232 -4.69 21.37 12.59
N VAL A 233 -4.60 22.70 12.72
CA VAL A 233 -5.59 23.47 13.48
C VAL A 233 -6.93 23.42 12.75
N ARG A 234 -7.94 22.82 13.39
CA ARG A 234 -9.30 22.67 12.85
C ARG A 234 -10.33 23.15 13.87
N GLY A 235 -11.52 23.51 13.39
CA GLY A 235 -12.65 23.89 14.23
C GLY A 235 -12.82 25.40 14.40
N ARG A 236 -13.63 25.79 15.39
CA ARG A 236 -14.04 27.18 15.60
C ARG A 236 -12.86 28.02 16.10
N ARG A 237 -12.44 29.03 15.33
CA ARG A 237 -11.48 30.04 15.75
C ARG A 237 -12.23 31.21 16.41
N THR A 238 -12.20 31.27 17.73
CA THR A 238 -12.88 32.31 18.52
C THR A 238 -12.14 33.65 18.50
N THR A 239 -10.81 33.62 18.46
CA THR A 239 -9.97 34.82 18.36
C THR A 239 -9.43 34.95 16.94
N PRO A 240 -9.88 35.95 16.17
CA PRO A 240 -9.37 36.18 14.83
C PRO A 240 -7.88 36.57 14.89
N PRO A 241 -7.09 36.26 13.84
CA PRO A 241 -5.69 36.67 13.78
C PRO A 241 -5.54 38.19 13.72
N GLU A 242 -6.55 38.86 13.17
CA GLU A 242 -6.60 40.30 12.96
C GLU A 242 -7.87 40.87 13.61
N PRO A 243 -7.86 42.13 14.08
CA PRO A 243 -9.07 42.79 14.57
C PRO A 243 -10.18 42.78 13.51
N ILE A 244 -11.39 42.35 13.89
CA ILE A 244 -12.58 42.45 13.04
C ILE A 244 -13.26 43.79 13.35
N PRO A 245 -13.40 44.71 12.38
CA PRO A 245 -14.11 45.96 12.60
C PRO A 245 -15.56 45.70 13.04
N PRO A 246 -16.14 46.56 13.91
CA PRO A 246 -17.54 46.45 14.26
C PRO A 246 -18.41 46.54 12.99
N ARG A 247 -19.49 45.76 12.94
CA ARG A 247 -20.49 45.90 11.89
C ARG A 247 -21.20 47.24 12.06
N SER A 248 -21.21 48.05 11.00
CA SER A 248 -22.00 49.29 10.89
C SER A 248 -23.49 49.05 11.03
#